data_AF-A0A926X1S1-F1
#
_entry.id   AF-A0A926X1S1-F1
#
_cell.length_a   1.000
_cell.length_b   1.000
_cell.length_c   1.000
_cell.angle_alpha   90.00
_cell.angle_beta   90.00
_cell.angle_gamma   90.00
#
_symmetry.space_group_name_H-M   'P 1'
#
loop_
_entity.id
_entity.type
_entity.pdbx_description
1 polymer ?
#
loop_
_entity_poly.entity_id
_entity_poly.type
_entity_poly.pdbx_seq_one_letter_code
_entity_poly.pdbx_strand_id
1 'polypeptide(L)' 'MRGEALSVAGFKPEGLAIARHIAELHNGTIHAESVGEGQEVVFTVRLPLLQKRDDCSSIQPDR' A
#
# COMPACT_ATOMS: atom_id res chain seq x y z
N MET A 1 -17.10 26.51 12.47
CA MET A 1 -16.95 25.54 11.36
C MET A 1 -15.61 24.83 11.47
N ARG A 2 -15.56 23.67 12.14
CA ARG A 2 -14.56 22.62 11.92
C ARG A 2 -15.30 21.30 12.08
N GLY A 3 -15.41 20.58 10.96
CA GLY A 3 -16.30 19.44 10.80
C GLY A 3 -15.93 18.28 11.72
N GLU A 4 -16.95 17.74 12.38
CA GLU A 4 -16.94 16.36 12.86
C GLU A 4 -16.61 15.45 11.68
N ALA A 5 -15.47 14.77 11.76
CA ALA A 5 -15.19 13.66 10.88
C ALA A 5 -16.26 12.60 11.18
N LEU A 6 -17.13 12.34 10.19
CA LEU A 6 -18.13 11.29 10.23
C LEU A 6 -17.48 9.99 10.76
N SER A 7 -18.02 9.48 11.86
CA SER A 7 -17.90 8.07 12.22
C SER A 7 -18.43 7.23 11.07
N VAL A 8 -17.53 6.67 10.26
CA VAL A 8 -17.85 5.57 9.36
C VAL A 8 -17.77 4.30 10.20
N ALA A 9 -18.92 3.76 10.64
CA ALA A 9 -18.93 2.50 11.37
C ALA A 9 -18.52 1.37 10.42
N GLY A 10 -17.43 0.68 10.75
CA GLY A 10 -17.05 -0.57 10.10
C GLY A 10 -15.61 -0.69 9.60
N PHE A 11 -14.76 0.34 9.69
CA PHE A 11 -13.36 0.21 9.32
C PHE A 11 -12.43 0.46 10.52
N LYS A 12 -11.69 -0.59 10.93
CA LYS A 12 -10.70 -0.46 12.01
C LYS A 12 -9.40 0.17 11.46
N PRO A 13 -8.93 1.31 11.99
CA PRO A 13 -7.74 2.00 11.50
C PRO A 13 -6.42 1.29 11.84
N GLU A 14 -6.44 0.26 12.70
CA GLU A 14 -5.23 -0.44 13.16
C GLU A 14 -4.43 -1.09 12.02
N GLY A 15 -5.11 -1.71 11.06
CA GLY A 15 -4.44 -2.33 9.90
C GLY A 15 -3.86 -1.31 8.92
N LEU A 16 -4.52 -0.16 8.75
CA LEU A 16 -4.07 0.90 7.85
C LEU A 16 -2.81 1.59 8.37
N ALA A 17 -2.66 1.69 9.69
CA ALA A 17 -1.48 2.28 10.31
C ALA A 17 -0.21 1.47 9.99
N ILE A 18 -0.29 0.14 10.02
CA ILE A 18 0.83 -0.75 9.68
C ILE A 18 1.19 -0.62 8.21
N ALA A 19 0.19 -0.71 7.32
CA ALA A 19 0.40 -0.61 5.88
C ALA A 19 0.97 0.76 5.47
N ARG A 20 0.50 1.84 6.11
CA ARG A 20 1.06 3.19 5.94
C ARG A 20 2.51 3.26 6.36
N HIS A 21 2.84 2.75 7.54
CA HIS A 21 4.21 2.76 8.03
C HIS A 21 5.17 2.03 7.06
N ILE A 22 4.76 0.86 6.57
CA ILE A 22 5.53 0.10 5.57
C ILE A 22 5.67 0.89 4.27
N ALA A 23 4.59 1.50 3.77
CA ALA A 23 4.64 2.29 2.54
C ALA A 23 5.57 3.50 2.68
N GLU A 24 5.49 4.23 3.80
CA GLU A 24 6.35 5.38 4.09
C GLU A 24 7.83 5.00 4.18
N LEU A 25 8.16 3.87 4.81
CA LEU A 25 9.54 3.34 4.87
C LEU A 25 10.13 3.05 3.48
N HIS A 26 9.29 2.69 2.52
CA HIS A 26 9.69 2.44 1.13
C HIS A 26 9.54 3.68 0.24
N ASN A 27 9.29 4.88 0.80
CA ASN A 27 9.00 6.11 0.06
C ASN A 27 7.79 5.96 -0.91
N GLY A 28 6.86 5.09 -0.56
CA GLY A 28 5.60 4.87 -1.25
C GLY A 28 4.44 5.64 -0.62
N THR A 29 3.24 5.43 -1.16
CA THR A 29 2.00 6.02 -0.66
C THR A 29 0.89 4.97 -0.53
N ILE A 30 -0.08 5.22 0.34
CA ILE A 30 -1.26 4.38 0.53
C ILE A 30 -2.52 5.24 0.55
N HIS A 31 -3.57 4.76 -0.13
CA HIS A 31 -4.89 5.37 -0.18
C HIS A 31 -5.95 4.34 0.19
N ALA A 32 -6.97 4.77 0.94
CA ALA A 32 -8.11 3.95 1.30
C ALA A 32 -9.37 4.62 0.77
N GLU A 33 -10.16 3.88 0.00
CA GLU A 33 -11.42 4.31 -0.56
C GLU A 33 -12.52 3.37 -0.06
N SER A 34 -13.60 3.94 0.48
CA SER A 34 -14.77 3.20 0.93
C SER A 34 -16.01 3.87 0.36
N VAL A 35 -16.91 3.07 -0.21
CA VAL A 35 -18.13 3.57 -0.87
C VAL A 35 -19.27 3.83 0.13
N GLY A 36 -19.11 3.45 1.41
CA GLY A 36 -20.10 3.63 2.48
C GLY A 36 -20.09 2.48 3.50
N GLU A 37 -20.88 2.61 4.56
CA GLU A 37 -21.01 1.59 5.60
C GLU A 37 -21.60 0.29 5.02
N GLY A 38 -20.88 -0.83 5.19
CA GLY A 38 -21.27 -2.15 4.67
C GLY A 38 -20.91 -2.40 3.19
N GLN A 39 -20.15 -1.52 2.54
CA GLN A 39 -19.61 -1.73 1.20
C GLN A 39 -18.11 -2.08 1.21
N GLU A 40 -17.64 -2.61 0.08
CA GLU A 40 -16.24 -2.97 -0.15
C GLU A 40 -15.30 -1.78 0.12
N VAL A 41 -14.18 -2.06 0.80
CA VAL A 41 -13.13 -1.09 1.06
C VAL A 41 -11.92 -1.48 0.22
N VAL A 42 -11.47 -0.55 -0.62
CA VAL A 42 -10.33 -0.77 -1.51
C VAL A 42 -9.13 0.00 -0.97
N PHE A 43 -8.00 -0.70 -0.86
CA PHE A 43 -6.72 -0.12 -0.48
C PHE A 43 -5.79 -0.12 -1.69
N THR A 44 -5.30 1.07 -2.03
CA THR A 44 -4.35 1.24 -3.13
C THR A 44 -2.99 1.62 -2.54
N VAL A 45 -1.98 0.79 -2.79
CA VAL A 45 -0.60 1.02 -2.34
C VAL A 45 0.28 1.27 -3.56
N ARG A 46 1.07 2.35 -3.53
CA ARG A 46 2.07 2.67 -4.54
C ARG A 46 3.44 2.58 -3.91
N LEU A 47 4.28 1.67 -4.40
CA LEU A 47 5.66 1.51 -3.94
C LEU A 47 6.62 1.72 -5.12
N PRO A 48 7.82 2.28 -4.87
CA PRO A 48 8.87 2.29 -5.86
C PRO A 48 9.22 0.87 -6.30
N LEU A 49 9.36 0.66 -7.62
CA LEU A 49 9.85 -0.60 -8.14
C LEU A 49 11.34 -0.70 -7.80
N LEU A 50 11.71 -1.72 -7.01
CA LEU A 50 13.11 -2.08 -6.86
C LEU A 50 13.63 -2.49 -8.24
N GLN A 51 14.84 -2.04 -8.59
CA GLN A 51 15.52 -2.54 -9.77
C GLN A 51 15.54 -4.06 -9.68
N LYS A 52 14.88 -4.72 -10.64
CA LYS A 52 15.07 -6.14 -10.86
C LYS A 52 16.58 -6.31 -11.00
N ARG A 53 17.19 -7.07 -10.09
CA ARG A 53 18.55 -7.53 -10.35
C ARG A 53 18.43 -8.41 -11.58
N ASP A 54 18.82 -7.86 -12.72
CA ASP A 54 19.11 -8.64 -13.91
C ASP A 54 20.43 -9.38 -13.65
N ASP A 55 20.45 -10.23 -12.62
CA ASP A 55 21.41 -11.31 -12.52
C ASP A 55 20.98 -12.38 -13.54
N CYS A 56 21.03 -12.01 -14.82
CA CYS A 56 21.47 -12.93 -15.84
C CYS A 56 22.96 -13.15 -15.60
N SER A 57 23.31 -13.81 -14.48
CA SER A 57 24.66 -14.34 -14.33
C SER A 57 24.78 -15.38 -15.41
N SER A 58 25.51 -15.00 -16.44
CA SER A 58 25.74 -15.77 -17.64
C SER A 58 26.17 -17.18 -17.23
N ILE A 59 25.29 -18.17 -17.39
CA ILE A 59 25.77 -19.53 -17.58
C ILE A 59 26.36 -19.53 -18.98
N GLN A 60 27.62 -19.11 -19.10
CA GLN A 60 28.41 -19.37 -20.29
C GLN A 60 28.70 -20.87 -20.25
N PRO A 61 28.16 -21.68 -21.18
CA PRO A 61 28.67 -23.02 -21.35
C PRO A 61 30.16 -22.89 -21.67
N ASP A 62 31.00 -23.46 -20.80
CA ASP A 62 32.41 -23.68 -21.08
C ASP A 62 32.53 -24.41 -22.42
N ARG A 63 33.44 -23.93 -23.27
CA ARG A 63 33.55 -24.21 -24.71
C ARG A 63 33.24 -25.63 -25.16
#